data_AF-A0A7W0YKW5-F1
#
_entry.id   AF-A0A7W0YKW5-F1
#
_cell.length_a   1.000
_cell.length_b   1.000
_cell.length_c   1.000
_cell.angle_alpha   90.00
_cell.angle_beta   90.00
_cell.angle_gamma   90.00
#
_symmetry.space_group_name_H-M   'P 1'
#
loop_
_entity.id
_entity.type
_entity.pdbx_description
1 polymer ?
#
loop_
_entity_poly.entity_id
_entity_poly.type
_entity_poly.pdbx_seq_one_letter_code
_entity_poly.pdbx_strand_id
1 'polypeptide(L)' 'EEMQAEAQQMGANAIVAVDLDYETVQVGSGGGMLMVSASGTAVVLE' A
#
# COMPACT_ATOMS: atom_id res chain seq x y z
N GLU A 1 0.82 2.25 8.07
CA GLU A 1 0.09 3.32 8.79
C GLU A 1 -0.42 4.40 7.84
N GLU A 2 0.39 4.87 6.87
CA GLU A 2 -0.06 5.86 5.85
C GLU A 2 -1.40 5.52 5.17
N MET A 3 -1.52 4.33 4.56
CA MET A 3 -2.75 3.91 3.89
C MET A 3 -3.99 3.97 4.79
N GLN A 4 -3.84 3.61 6.07
CA GLN A 4 -4.95 3.63 7.03
C GLN A 4 -5.35 5.07 7.39
N ALA A 5 -4.36 5.94 7.56
CA ALA A 5 -4.60 7.36 7.83
C ALA A 5 -5.32 8.03 6.65
N GLU A 6 -4.93 7.73 5.41
CA GLU A 6 -5.60 8.23 4.20
C GLU A 6 -7.04 7.70 4.11
N ALA A 7 -7.25 6.39 4.28
CA ALA A 7 -8.59 5.82 4.27
C ALA A 7 -9.49 6.44 5.35
N GLN A 8 -8.94 6.70 6.54
CA GLN A 8 -9.66 7.35 7.63
C GLN A 8 -9.99 8.82 7.31
N GLN A 9 -9.09 9.56 6.66
CA GLN A 9 -9.36 10.93 6.17
C GLN A 9 -10.45 10.95 5.10
N MET A 10 -10.54 9.88 4.29
CA MET A 10 -11.62 9.68 3.32
C MET A 10 -12.95 9.27 3.96
N GLY A 11 -12.99 9.04 5.28
CA GLY A 11 -14.18 8.61 6.01
C GLY A 11 -14.48 7.12 5.92
N ALA A 12 -13.55 6.30 5.39
CA ALA A 12 -13.69 4.85 5.36
C ALA A 12 -13.50 4.25 6.76
N ASN A 13 -14.20 3.16 7.04
CA ASN A 13 -14.07 2.39 8.29
C ASN A 13 -13.36 1.03 8.09
N ALA A 14 -13.10 0.65 6.85
CA ALA A 14 -12.35 -0.55 6.50
C ALA A 14 -11.59 -0.36 5.18
N ILE A 15 -10.52 -1.14 5.00
CA ILE A 15 -9.83 -1.30 3.73
C ILE A 15 -9.92 -2.78 3.35
N VAL A 16 -10.50 -3.06 2.18
CA VAL A 16 -10.73 -4.42 1.68
C VAL A 16 -9.88 -4.69 0.44
N ALA A 17 -9.69 -5.99 0.16
CA ALA A 17 -8.85 -6.46 -0.95
C ALA A 17 -7.44 -5.83 -0.91
N VAL A 18 -6.82 -5.85 0.27
CA VAL A 18 -5.45 -5.36 0.43
C VAL A 18 -4.49 -6.30 -0.27
N ASP A 19 -3.64 -5.74 -1.12
CA ASP A 19 -2.57 -6.44 -1.80
C ASP A 19 -1.21 -5.81 -1.49
N LEU A 20 -0.17 -6.63 -1.52
CA LEU A 20 1.20 -6.24 -1.23
C LEU A 20 2.11 -6.66 -2.37
N ASP A 21 2.61 -5.66 -3.09
CA ASP A 21 3.54 -5.85 -4.18
C ASP A 21 4.97 -5.67 -3.68
N TYR A 22 5.81 -6.64 -4.03
CA TYR A 22 7.24 -6.62 -3.75
C TYR A 22 8.00 -6.56 -5.06
N GLU A 23 8.61 -5.41 -5.33
CA GLU A 23 9.38 -5.20 -6.56
C GLU A 23 10.84 -4.98 -6.21
N THR A 24 11.73 -5.75 -6.84
CA THR A 24 13.17 -5.52 -6.71
C THR A 24 13.62 -4.63 -7.85
N VAL A 25 13.95 -3.38 -7.53
CA VAL A 25 14.52 -2.42 -8.48
C VAL A 25 16.03 -2.55 -8.47
N GLN A 26 16.61 -2.97 -9.59
CA GLN A 26 18.07 -2.94 -9.76
C GLN A 26 18.52 -1.51 -10.03
N VAL A 27 19.29 -0.96 -9.09
CA VAL A 27 19.93 0.34 -9.22
C VAL A 27 21.35 0.12 -9.72
N GLY A 28 21.50 0.12 -11.04
CA GLY A 28 22.81 0.10 -11.71
C GLY A 28 23.76 -1.01 -11.22
N SER A 29 25.05 -0.66 -11.10
CA SER A 29 26.15 -1.63 -10.98
C SER A 29 26.36 -2.30 -9.60
N GLY A 30 25.37 -2.35 -8.70
CA GLY A 30 25.61 -3.09 -7.45
C GLY A 30 24.56 -3.10 -6.35
N GLY A 31 23.40 -2.45 -6.51
CA GLY A 31 22.38 -2.44 -5.45
C GLY A 31 21.00 -2.83 -5.97
N GLY A 32 20.38 -3.83 -5.33
CA GLY A 32 18.94 -4.07 -5.47
C GLY A 32 18.20 -3.36 -4.35
N MET A 33 17.30 -2.43 -4.68
CA MET A 33 16.36 -1.89 -3.71
C MET A 33 15.08 -2.72 -3.76
N LEU A 34 14.60 -3.16 -2.59
CA LEU A 34 13.28 -3.78 -2.48
C LEU A 34 12.27 -2.67 -2.24
N MET A 35 11.43 -2.41 -3.23
CA MET A 35 10.24 -1.57 -3.10
C MET A 35 9.09 -2.44 -2.62
N VAL A 36 8.37 -1.96 -1.61
CA VAL A 36 7.14 -2.59 -1.13
C VAL A 36 6.03 -1.60 -1.28
N SER A 37 4.99 -1.97 -2.02
CA SER A 37 3.82 -1.17 -2.24
C SER A 37 2.61 -1.88 -1.69
N ALA A 38 1.76 -1.15 -0.97
CA ALA A 38 0.48 -1.65 -0.49
C ALA A 38 -0.63 -0.97 -1.27
N SER A 39 -1.59 -1.75 -1.77
CA SER A 39 -2.80 -1.23 -2.42
C SER A 39 -4.05 -1.88 -1.81
N GLY A 40 -5.21 -1.22 -1.94
CA GLY A 40 -6.47 -1.71 -1.38
C GLY A 40 -7.62 -0.74 -1.64
N THR A 41 -8.84 -1.16 -1.32
CA THR A 41 -10.06 -0.35 -1.50
C THR A 41 -10.59 0.13 -0.16
N ALA A 42 -10.60 1.45 0.04
CA ALA A 42 -11.21 2.07 1.21
C ALA A 42 -12.74 2.04 1.10
N VAL A 43 -13.43 1.49 2.09
CA VAL A 43 -14.89 1.29 2.09
C VAL A 43 -15.52 1.72 3.41
N VAL A 44 -16.82 2.03 3.36
CA VAL A 44 -17.67 2.17 4.54
C VAL A 44 -18.60 0.97 4.58
N LEU A 45 -18.49 0.18 5.64
CA LEU A 45 -19.38 -0.93 5.94
C LEU A 45 -20.49 -0.43 6.89
N GLU A 46 -21.76 -0.72 6.56
CA GLU A 46 -22.95 -0.49 7.40
C GLU A 46 -23.39 -1.77 8.12
#